data_AF-A0A0A1PKT7-F1
#
_entry.id   AF-A0A0A1PKT7-F1
#
_cell.length_a   1.000
_cell.length_b   1.000
_cell.length_c   1.000
_cell.angle_alpha   90.00
_cell.angle_beta   90.00
_cell.angle_gamma   90.00
#
_symmetry.space_group_name_H-M   'P 1'
#
loop_
_entity.id
_entity.type
_entity.pdbx_description
1 polymer ?
#
loop_
_entity_poly.entity_id
_entity_poly.type
_entity_poly.pdbx_seq_one_letter_code
_entity_poly.pdbx_strand_id
1 'polypeptide(L)'
;MSASVSPMSSGTIDRTLARRALALQREGLKGKAIGERLGLTTDQANHMASVGARFEAIEERRLTDNELLLIRTIGRLAIDSANRGVTRSVESRDVEHRARKYQGWCAATCQRRVFVARWSEKEGRQITGMGLVDLAGNGYVWLTPAGWALAHVLLSASVQTAGGAS
;
A
#
# COMPACT_ATOMS: atom_id res chain seq x y z
N MET A 1 12.49 41.60 13.22
CA MET A 1 13.18 40.38 13.67
C MET A 1 13.03 39.34 12.58
N SER A 2 14.00 39.26 11.67
CA SER A 2 13.99 38.32 10.55
C SER A 2 14.63 37.00 10.99
N ALA A 3 13.84 35.93 11.01
CA ALA A 3 14.38 34.60 11.26
C ALA A 3 15.24 34.19 10.04
N SER A 4 16.54 34.02 10.26
CA SER A 4 17.46 33.49 9.26
C SER A 4 17.15 32.02 9.03
N VAL A 5 16.64 31.69 7.84
CA VAL A 5 16.52 30.31 7.40
C VAL A 5 17.92 29.78 7.15
N SER A 6 18.33 28.79 7.93
CA SER A 6 19.61 28.10 7.77
C SER A 6 19.65 27.39 6.42
N PRO A 7 20.78 27.41 5.69
CA PRO A 7 20.92 26.66 4.45
C PRO A 7 20.81 25.16 4.77
N MET A 8 19.91 24.46 4.06
CA MET A 8 19.69 23.01 4.22
C MET A 8 21.03 22.27 4.11
N SER A 9 21.52 21.74 5.23
CA SER A 9 22.67 20.86 5.29
C SER A 9 22.32 19.49 4.70
N SER A 10 23.16 19.04 3.76
CA SER A 10 23.35 17.66 3.28
C SER A 10 22.15 16.68 3.32
N GLY A 11 21.63 16.37 2.14
CA GLY A 11 21.20 15.02 1.75
C GLY A 11 19.82 14.52 2.19
N THR A 12 19.21 15.12 3.21
CA THR A 12 17.91 14.62 3.70
C THR A 12 16.77 15.47 3.17
N ILE A 13 16.03 14.93 2.22
CA ILE A 13 14.81 15.54 1.69
C ILE A 13 13.73 15.55 2.79
N ASP A 14 13.26 16.74 3.18
CA ASP A 14 12.15 16.90 4.13
C ASP A 14 10.81 16.51 3.46
N ARG A 15 10.27 15.35 3.87
CA ARG A 15 9.00 14.81 3.37
C ARG A 15 7.80 15.70 3.70
N THR A 16 7.81 16.36 4.86
CA THR A 16 6.70 17.22 5.30
C THR A 16 6.67 18.48 4.47
N LEU A 17 7.83 19.09 4.24
CA LEU A 17 7.98 20.25 3.37
C LEU A 17 7.57 19.95 1.92
N ALA A 18 7.99 18.80 1.39
CA ALA A 18 7.62 18.35 0.04
C ALA A 18 6.10 18.15 -0.13
N ARG A 19 5.43 17.53 0.86
CA ARG A 19 3.96 17.37 0.84
C ARG A 19 3.24 18.71 0.89
N ARG A 20 3.71 19.66 1.70
CA ARG A 20 3.14 21.01 1.78
C ARG A 20 3.32 21.79 0.47
N ALA A 21 4.48 21.68 -0.17
CA ALA A 21 4.74 22.30 -1.47
C ALA A 21 3.79 21.76 -2.55
N LEU A 22 3.56 20.44 -2.59
CA LEU A 22 2.61 19.83 -3.51
C LEU A 22 1.16 20.27 -3.26
N ALA A 23 0.73 20.34 -2.00
CA ALA A 23 -0.62 20.82 -1.65
C ALA A 23 -0.86 22.23 -2.18
N LEU A 24 0.09 23.15 -1.96
CA LEU A 24 0.03 24.51 -2.48
C LEU A 24 0.01 24.56 -4.01
N GLN A 25 0.75 23.67 -4.68
CA GLN A 25 0.72 23.56 -6.14
C GLN A 25 -0.66 23.13 -6.66
N ARG A 26 -1.34 22.20 -5.97
CA ARG A 26 -2.71 21.76 -6.31
C ARG A 26 -3.76 22.85 -6.11
N GLU A 27 -3.52 23.78 -5.18
CA GLU A 27 -4.31 25.00 -5.01
C GLU A 27 -4.09 26.03 -6.14
N GLY A 28 -3.21 25.74 -7.11
CA GLY A 28 -2.93 26.59 -8.27
C GLY A 28 -1.75 27.56 -8.09
N LEU A 29 -1.03 27.49 -6.97
CA LEU A 29 0.14 28.34 -6.73
C LEU A 29 1.35 27.89 -7.55
N LYS A 30 2.19 28.85 -7.94
CA LYS A 30 3.41 28.62 -8.73
C LYS A 30 4.66 28.88 -7.89
N GLY A 31 5.82 28.38 -8.33
CA GLY A 31 7.08 28.31 -7.59
C GLY A 31 7.45 29.54 -6.74
N LYS A 32 7.23 30.76 -7.24
CA LYS A 32 7.49 31.99 -6.47
C LYS A 32 6.56 32.13 -5.25
N ALA A 33 5.25 31.98 -5.45
CA ALA A 33 4.26 32.08 -4.38
C ALA A 33 4.35 30.91 -3.38
N ILE A 34 4.73 29.72 -3.84
CA ILE A 34 5.02 28.58 -2.97
C ILE A 34 6.28 28.86 -2.13
N GLY A 35 7.33 29.39 -2.76
CA GLY A 35 8.58 29.78 -2.10
C GLY A 35 8.36 30.82 -1.01
N GLU A 36 7.59 31.87 -1.28
CA GLU A 36 7.21 32.90 -0.31
C GLU A 36 6.45 32.32 0.90
N ARG A 37 5.53 31.37 0.67
CA ARG A 37 4.77 30.72 1.76
C ARG A 37 5.61 29.75 2.60
N LEU A 38 6.63 29.13 2.02
CA LEU A 38 7.43 28.09 2.66
C LEU A 38 8.82 28.56 3.10
N GLY A 39 9.18 29.83 2.85
CA GLY A 39 10.52 30.36 3.15
C GLY A 39 11.62 29.75 2.26
N LEU A 40 11.28 29.43 1.01
CA LEU A 40 12.17 28.78 0.04
C LEU A 40 12.41 29.66 -1.19
N THR A 41 13.53 29.42 -1.88
CA THR A 41 13.70 29.95 -3.23
C THR A 41 12.71 29.31 -4.21
N THR A 42 12.42 29.98 -5.33
CA THR A 42 11.54 29.46 -6.39
C THR A 42 11.96 28.06 -6.86
N ASP A 43 13.25 27.83 -7.04
CA ASP A 43 13.79 26.54 -7.52
C ASP A 43 13.63 25.44 -6.48
N GLN A 44 13.90 25.74 -5.20
CA GLN A 44 13.67 24.81 -4.10
C GLN A 44 12.18 24.48 -3.94
N ALA A 45 11.29 25.46 -4.10
CA ALA A 45 9.85 25.25 -4.03
C ALA A 45 9.35 24.31 -5.15
N ASN A 46 9.80 24.54 -6.39
CA ASN A 46 9.48 23.66 -7.52
C ASN A 46 10.05 22.24 -7.31
N HIS A 47 11.29 22.14 -6.82
CA HIS A 47 11.91 20.86 -6.49
C HIS A 47 11.14 20.11 -5.40
N MET A 48 10.75 20.78 -4.31
CA MET A 48 9.96 20.19 -3.22
C MET A 48 8.59 19.74 -3.67
N ALA A 49 7.90 20.49 -4.54
CA ALA A 49 6.62 20.07 -5.10
C ALA A 49 6.77 18.81 -5.99
N SER A 50 7.80 18.76 -6.82
CA SER A 50 8.12 17.57 -7.64
C SER A 50 8.45 16.34 -6.79
N VAL A 51 9.25 16.52 -5.74
CA VAL A 51 9.54 15.49 -4.75
C VAL A 51 8.28 15.03 -4.02
N GLY A 52 7.40 15.96 -3.66
CA GLY A 52 6.11 15.67 -3.04
C GLY A 52 5.26 14.76 -3.92
N ALA A 53 5.15 15.08 -5.21
CA ALA A 53 4.43 14.27 -6.18
C ALA A 53 5.02 12.85 -6.30
N ARG A 54 6.35 12.71 -6.24
CA ARG A 54 7.01 11.39 -6.22
C ARG A 54 6.69 10.60 -4.95
N PHE A 55 6.69 11.25 -3.79
CA PHE A 55 6.32 10.57 -2.54
C PHE A 55 4.86 10.14 -2.55
N GLU A 56 3.95 10.98 -3.03
CA GLU A 56 2.55 10.60 -3.16
C GLU A 56 2.38 9.42 -4.11
N ALA A 57 3.04 9.41 -5.27
CA ALA A 57 3.00 8.26 -6.18
C ALA A 57 3.53 6.95 -5.55
N ILE A 58 4.48 7.05 -4.61
CA ILE A 58 4.97 5.89 -3.83
C ILE A 58 3.94 5.47 -2.78
N GLU A 59 3.36 6.41 -2.03
CA GLU A 59 2.34 6.12 -1.02
C GLU A 59 1.06 5.57 -1.66
N GLU A 60 0.68 6.06 -2.83
CA GLU A 60 -0.42 5.50 -3.63
C GLU A 60 -0.16 4.04 -3.99
N ARG A 61 1.09 3.62 -4.18
CA ARG A 61 1.47 2.22 -4.45
C ARG A 61 1.53 1.37 -3.19
N ARG A 62 1.44 1.97 -2.00
CA ARG A 62 1.46 1.24 -0.74
C ARG A 62 0.17 0.42 -0.59
N LEU A 63 0.33 -0.79 -0.07
CA LEU A 63 -0.81 -1.63 0.30
C LEU A 63 -1.53 -1.01 1.50
N THR A 64 -2.84 -1.00 1.43
CA THR A 64 -3.73 -0.59 2.52
C THR A 64 -3.77 -1.64 3.63
N ASP A 65 -4.20 -1.25 4.82
CA ASP A 65 -4.33 -2.17 5.96
C ASP A 65 -5.26 -3.36 5.66
N ASN A 66 -6.32 -3.15 4.87
CA ASN A 66 -7.22 -4.22 4.47
C ASN A 66 -6.56 -5.19 3.49
N GLU A 67 -5.73 -4.71 2.56
CA GLU A 67 -4.98 -5.56 1.63
C GLU A 67 -3.90 -6.35 2.37
N LEU A 68 -3.21 -5.74 3.32
CA LEU A 68 -2.26 -6.43 4.20
C LEU A 68 -2.95 -7.47 5.08
N LEU A 69 -4.11 -7.12 5.66
CA LEU A 69 -4.93 -8.04 6.45
C LEU A 69 -5.37 -9.24 5.62
N LEU A 70 -5.84 -9.02 4.40
CA LEU A 70 -6.25 -10.06 3.46
C LEU A 70 -5.10 -11.04 3.21
N ILE A 71 -3.95 -10.54 2.75
CA ILE A 71 -2.78 -11.37 2.41
C ILE A 71 -2.30 -12.17 3.63
N ARG A 72 -2.21 -11.52 4.79
CA ARG A 72 -1.85 -12.19 6.05
C ARG A 72 -2.85 -13.30 6.41
N THR A 73 -4.14 -13.05 6.22
CA THR A 73 -5.20 -14.02 6.60
C THR A 73 -5.19 -15.23 5.68
N ILE A 74 -5.06 -15.03 4.37
CA ILE A 74 -4.93 -16.14 3.40
C ILE A 74 -3.69 -16.98 3.74
N GLY A 75 -2.54 -16.34 3.97
CA GLY A 75 -1.30 -17.03 4.33
C GLY A 75 -1.43 -17.88 5.60
N ARG A 76 -2.05 -17.35 6.67
CA ARG A 76 -2.30 -18.13 7.90
C ARG A 76 -3.20 -19.33 7.65
N LEU A 77 -4.34 -19.12 6.99
CA LEU A 77 -5.29 -20.20 6.73
C LEU A 77 -4.68 -21.30 5.84
N ALA A 78 -3.86 -20.92 4.86
CA ALA A 78 -3.16 -21.87 4.01
C ALA A 78 -2.13 -22.69 4.82
N ILE A 79 -1.34 -22.06 5.70
CA ILE A 79 -0.41 -22.76 6.60
C ILE A 79 -1.16 -23.69 7.56
N ASP A 80 -2.22 -23.20 8.21
CA ASP A 80 -3.04 -23.98 9.14
C ASP A 80 -3.70 -25.19 8.46
N SER A 81 -4.07 -25.05 7.19
CA SER A 81 -4.65 -26.13 6.39
C SER A 81 -3.60 -27.17 6.00
N ALA A 82 -2.42 -26.72 5.53
CA ALA A 82 -1.30 -27.60 5.23
C ALA A 82 -0.85 -28.41 6.46
N ASN A 83 -0.78 -27.78 7.63
CA ASN A 83 -0.44 -28.45 8.90
C ASN A 83 -1.45 -29.54 9.31
N ARG A 84 -2.69 -29.46 8.80
CA ARG A 84 -3.75 -30.47 9.02
C ARG A 84 -3.82 -31.50 7.89
N GLY A 85 -2.90 -31.47 6.92
CA GLY A 85 -2.90 -32.35 5.75
C GLY A 85 -3.97 -31.99 4.71
N VAL A 86 -4.57 -30.80 4.79
CA VAL A 86 -5.56 -30.33 3.83
C VAL A 86 -4.85 -29.65 2.65
N THR A 87 -5.10 -30.14 1.43
CA THR A 87 -4.41 -29.70 0.21
C THR A 87 -5.22 -28.74 -0.67
N ARG A 88 -6.50 -28.53 -0.36
CA ARG A 88 -7.35 -27.58 -1.10
C ARG A 88 -6.97 -26.13 -0.80
N SER A 89 -7.20 -25.26 -1.78
CA SER A 89 -7.06 -23.81 -1.61
C SER A 89 -8.01 -23.27 -0.53
N VAL A 90 -7.69 -22.09 0.00
CA VAL A 90 -8.50 -21.42 1.02
C VAL A 90 -9.79 -20.90 0.40
N GLU A 91 -10.91 -21.01 1.10
CA GLU A 91 -12.18 -20.42 0.66
C GLU A 91 -12.27 -18.96 1.12
N SER A 92 -12.79 -18.09 0.24
CA SER A 92 -13.00 -16.66 0.53
C SER A 92 -13.87 -16.41 1.76
N ARG A 93 -14.86 -17.28 2.02
CA ARG A 93 -15.71 -17.23 3.23
C ARG A 93 -14.91 -17.47 4.51
N ASP A 94 -13.97 -18.41 4.48
CA ASP A 94 -13.09 -18.70 5.62
C ASP A 94 -12.18 -17.51 5.92
N VAL A 95 -11.69 -16.84 4.87
CA VAL A 95 -10.90 -15.61 4.98
C VAL A 95 -11.71 -14.48 5.61
N GLU A 96 -12.94 -14.27 5.16
CA GLU A 96 -13.85 -13.25 5.69
C GLU A 96 -14.16 -13.49 7.17
N HIS A 97 -14.50 -14.73 7.52
CA HIS A 97 -14.76 -15.14 8.89
C HIS A 97 -13.53 -14.93 9.78
N ARG A 98 -12.35 -15.40 9.34
CA ARG A 98 -11.10 -15.27 10.09
C ARG A 98 -10.67 -13.81 10.28
N ALA A 99 -10.92 -12.97 9.27
CA ALA A 99 -10.64 -11.54 9.30
C ALA A 99 -11.69 -10.71 10.06
N ARG A 100 -12.80 -11.33 10.50
CA ARG A 100 -13.97 -10.67 11.10
C ARG A 100 -14.54 -9.57 10.19
N LYS A 101 -14.69 -9.89 8.91
CA LYS A 101 -15.21 -8.99 7.89
C LYS A 101 -16.55 -9.49 7.36
N TYR A 102 -17.28 -8.60 6.70
CA TYR A 102 -18.58 -8.89 6.12
C TYR A 102 -18.46 -9.79 4.87
N GLN A 103 -19.55 -10.44 4.50
CA GLN A 103 -19.60 -11.32 3.33
C GLN A 103 -19.28 -10.57 2.04
N GLY A 104 -18.39 -11.13 1.21
CA GLY A 104 -17.94 -10.52 -0.04
C GLY A 104 -16.77 -9.54 0.13
N TRP A 105 -16.32 -9.27 1.36
CA TRP A 105 -15.15 -8.43 1.62
C TRP A 105 -13.88 -8.98 0.97
N CYS A 106 -13.67 -10.30 0.99
CA CYS A 106 -12.48 -10.90 0.39
C CYS A 106 -12.46 -10.66 -1.12
N ALA A 107 -13.57 -10.93 -1.79
CA ALA A 107 -13.70 -10.72 -3.23
C ALA A 107 -13.52 -9.24 -3.61
N ALA A 108 -14.18 -8.33 -2.90
CA ALA A 108 -14.07 -6.91 -3.12
C ALA A 108 -12.62 -6.41 -2.92
N THR A 109 -11.93 -6.88 -1.87
CA THR A 109 -10.55 -6.46 -1.58
C THR A 109 -9.57 -7.02 -2.60
N CYS A 110 -9.74 -8.27 -3.02
CA CYS A 110 -8.92 -8.87 -4.10
C CYS A 110 -9.03 -8.05 -5.39
N GLN A 111 -10.26 -7.75 -5.81
CA GLN A 111 -10.56 -7.09 -7.09
C GLN A 111 -10.17 -5.61 -7.17
N ARG A 112 -9.81 -4.97 -6.05
CA ARG A 112 -9.37 -3.57 -6.06
C ARG A 112 -8.03 -3.41 -6.76
N ARG A 113 -6.99 -4.08 -6.27
CA ARG A 113 -5.61 -3.85 -6.73
C ARG A 113 -4.69 -5.07 -6.63
N VAL A 114 -4.91 -5.94 -5.65
CA VAL A 114 -3.97 -7.05 -5.36
C VAL A 114 -4.13 -8.25 -6.29
N PHE A 115 -5.17 -8.27 -7.13
CA PHE A 115 -5.46 -9.33 -8.09
C PHE A 115 -4.33 -9.55 -9.12
N VAL A 116 -4.27 -10.74 -9.70
CA VAL A 116 -3.39 -11.06 -10.85
C VAL A 116 -3.89 -10.39 -12.12
N ALA A 117 -5.06 -10.82 -12.58
CA ALA A 117 -5.72 -10.21 -13.70
C ALA A 117 -7.24 -10.33 -13.54
N ARG A 118 -7.97 -9.38 -14.13
CA ARG A 118 -9.42 -9.47 -14.26
C ARG A 118 -9.88 -8.84 -15.57
N TRP A 119 -11.02 -9.29 -16.06
CA TRP A 119 -11.72 -8.56 -17.11
C TRP A 119 -12.33 -7.28 -16.54
N SER A 120 -12.15 -6.15 -17.23
CA SER A 120 -12.81 -4.89 -16.91
C SER A 120 -13.80 -4.57 -18.02
N GLU A 121 -15.10 -4.68 -17.73
CA GLU A 121 -16.16 -4.31 -18.70
C GLU A 121 -16.05 -2.83 -19.09
N LYS A 122 -15.70 -1.96 -18.14
CA LYS A 122 -15.49 -0.53 -18.38
C LYS A 122 -14.38 -0.25 -19.38
N GLU A 123 -13.31 -1.05 -19.35
CA GLU A 123 -12.16 -0.86 -20.25
C GLU A 123 -12.19 -1.79 -21.47
N GLY A 124 -13.18 -2.70 -21.57
CA GLY A 124 -13.28 -3.68 -22.65
C GLY A 124 -12.06 -4.59 -22.79
N ARG A 125 -11.26 -4.75 -21.74
CA ARG A 125 -9.99 -5.49 -21.78
C ARG A 125 -9.65 -6.15 -20.45
N GLN A 126 -8.70 -7.06 -20.49
CA GLN A 126 -8.05 -7.60 -19.30
C GLN A 126 -7.14 -6.54 -18.69
N ILE A 127 -7.31 -6.29 -17.40
CA ILE A 127 -6.44 -5.43 -16.62
C ILE A 127 -5.63 -6.29 -15.65
N THR A 128 -4.40 -5.86 -15.38
CA THR A 128 -3.50 -6.50 -14.42
C THR A 128 -3.45 -5.70 -13.13
N GLY A 129 -3.48 -6.42 -12.00
CA GLY A 129 -3.26 -5.82 -10.70
C GLY A 129 -1.81 -5.99 -10.27
N MET A 130 -1.57 -5.95 -8.96
CA MET A 130 -0.25 -6.14 -8.37
C MET A 130 0.23 -7.59 -8.40
N GLY A 131 -0.63 -8.55 -8.77
CA GLY A 131 -0.23 -9.95 -8.91
C GLY A 131 0.08 -10.66 -7.60
N LEU A 132 -0.59 -10.30 -6.51
CA LEU A 132 -0.34 -10.87 -5.18
C LEU A 132 -1.34 -11.96 -4.81
N VAL A 133 -2.59 -11.82 -5.25
CA VAL A 133 -3.70 -12.72 -4.90
C VAL A 133 -4.43 -13.12 -6.16
N ASP A 134 -4.83 -14.38 -6.23
CA ASP A 134 -5.73 -14.88 -7.26
C ASP A 134 -7.02 -15.39 -6.60
N LEU A 135 -8.16 -15.02 -7.19
CA LEU A 135 -9.49 -15.36 -6.71
C LEU A 135 -10.25 -16.03 -7.86
N ALA A 136 -10.50 -17.31 -7.70
CA ALA A 136 -11.30 -18.06 -8.65
C ALA A 136 -12.80 -17.74 -8.51
N GLY A 137 -13.53 -17.85 -9.62
CA GLY A 137 -14.98 -17.60 -9.67
C GLY A 137 -15.81 -18.55 -8.81
N ASN A 138 -15.24 -19.68 -8.38
CA ASN A 138 -15.85 -20.63 -7.45
C ASN A 138 -15.62 -20.29 -5.96
N GLY A 139 -15.02 -19.13 -5.66
CA GLY A 139 -14.85 -18.63 -4.29
C GLY A 139 -13.58 -19.09 -3.59
N TYR A 140 -12.69 -19.82 -4.26
CA TYR A 140 -11.37 -20.16 -3.74
C TYR A 140 -10.36 -19.06 -4.01
N VAL A 141 -9.43 -18.87 -3.08
CA VAL A 141 -8.42 -17.81 -3.12
C VAL A 141 -7.05 -18.36 -2.76
N TRP A 142 -6.01 -17.91 -3.45
CA TRP A 142 -4.62 -18.26 -3.15
C TRP A 142 -3.67 -17.09 -3.38
N LEU A 143 -2.50 -17.19 -2.74
CA LEU A 143 -1.41 -16.25 -2.96
C LEU A 143 -0.58 -16.72 -4.15
N THR A 144 -0.12 -15.78 -4.96
CA THR A 144 0.93 -16.02 -5.95
C THR A 144 2.29 -16.18 -5.27
N PRO A 145 3.37 -16.53 -5.98
CA PRO A 145 4.73 -16.51 -5.39
C PRO A 145 5.09 -15.17 -4.75
N ALA A 146 4.72 -14.05 -5.39
CA ALA A 146 4.94 -12.71 -4.85
C ALA A 146 4.07 -12.44 -3.61
N GLY A 147 2.81 -12.89 -3.62
CA GLY A 147 1.92 -12.82 -2.46
C GLY A 147 2.44 -13.62 -1.27
N TRP A 148 2.98 -14.81 -1.50
CA TRP A 148 3.59 -15.66 -0.48
C TRP A 148 4.83 -15.02 0.14
N ALA A 149 5.72 -14.46 -0.68
CA ALA A 149 6.90 -13.75 -0.18
C ALA A 149 6.50 -12.63 0.80
N LEU A 150 5.49 -11.82 0.44
CA LEU A 150 4.97 -10.79 1.33
C LEU A 150 4.29 -11.39 2.58
N ALA A 151 3.48 -12.44 2.43
CA ALA A 151 2.84 -13.09 3.56
C ALA A 151 3.86 -13.60 4.58
N HIS A 152 4.95 -14.22 4.15
CA HIS A 152 6.02 -14.67 5.06
C HIS A 152 6.64 -13.52 5.85
N VAL A 153 6.86 -12.36 5.22
CA VAL A 153 7.35 -11.15 5.91
C VAL A 153 6.33 -10.70 6.97
N LEU A 154 5.05 -10.59 6.61
CA LEU A 154 3.98 -10.14 7.52
C LEU A 154 3.77 -11.08 8.70
N LEU A 155 3.92 -12.39 8.49
CA LEU A 155 3.78 -13.40 9.53
C LEU A 155 4.97 -13.41 10.47
N SER A 156 6.19 -13.28 9.94
CA SER A 156 7.42 -13.23 10.73
C SER A 156 7.48 -11.98 11.62
N ALA A 157 7.02 -10.83 11.12
CA ALA A 157 6.93 -9.59 11.90
C ALA A 157 6.01 -9.72 13.13
N SER A 158 4.98 -10.58 13.07
CA SER A 158 4.08 -10.81 14.20
C SER A 158 4.66 -11.70 15.31
N VAL A 159 5.79 -12.38 15.06
CA VAL A 159 6.49 -13.21 16.05
C VAL A 159 7.41 -12.36 16.94
N GLN A 160 7.98 -11.27 16.41
CA GLN A 160 8.91 -10.42 17.16
C GLN A 160 8.25 -9.56 18.24
N THR A 161 6.98 -9.17 18.08
CA THR A 161 6.26 -8.40 19.12
C THR A 161 5.81 -9.24 20.32
N ALA A 162 5.82 -10.58 20.20
CA ALA A 162 5.44 -11.48 21.30
C ALA A 162 6.64 -11.97 22.14
N GLY A 163 7.87 -11.80 21.67
CA GLY A 163 9.09 -12.25 22.35
C GLY A 163 9.91 -11.16 23.05
N GLY A 164 9.41 -9.92 23.12
CA GLY A 164 10.10 -8.77 23.74
C GLY A 164 9.65 -8.44 25.17
N ALA A 165 8.83 -9.29 25.78
CA ALA A 165 8.39 -9.15 27.16
C ALA A 165 8.74 -10.44 27.93
N SER A 166 10.03 -10.58 28.24
CA SER A 166 10.55 -11.56 29.20
C SER A 166 11.84 -11.01 29.78
#